data_AF-A0A815RNJ9-F1
#
_entry.id   AF-A0A815RNJ9-F1
#
_cell.length_a   1.000
_cell.length_b   1.000
_cell.length_c   1.000
_cell.angle_alpha   90.00
_cell.angle_beta   90.00
_cell.angle_gamma   90.00
#
_symmetry.space_group_name_H-M   'P 1'
#
loop_
_entity.id
_entity.type
_entity.pdbx_description
1 polymer ?
#
loop_
_entity_poly.entity_id
_entity_poly.type
_entity_poly.pdbx_seq_one_letter_code
_entity_poly.pdbx_strand_id
1 'polypeptide(L)'
;MGKLVLTVGHFDQAEELYQELLKNASTENDRAHTYHQLGYLKNDQGKYPEAVKFYKKALAMKRKILPGDDASLALTHNNIGGVYDNMGEYSKTLSYVEKALNILRKSLPSTHPHIKSVMNSIVAVKKKL
;
A
#
# COMPACT_ATOMS: atom_id res chain seq x y z
N MET A 1 -14.67 12.66 24.51
CA MET A 1 -14.08 13.52 23.45
C MET A 1 -12.55 13.36 23.29
N GLY A 2 -11.76 13.01 24.33
CA GLY A 2 -10.29 12.99 24.24
C GLY A 2 -9.62 11.96 23.30
N LYS A 3 -10.10 10.72 23.21
CA LYS A 3 -9.46 9.67 22.38
C LYS A 3 -9.46 10.00 20.88
N LEU A 4 -10.58 10.56 20.38
CA LEU A 4 -10.72 10.94 18.98
C LEU A 4 -9.82 12.13 18.62
N VAL A 5 -9.74 13.13 19.51
CA VAL A 5 -8.90 14.32 19.30
C VAL A 5 -7.41 13.97 19.30
N LEU A 6 -6.97 13.07 20.18
CA LEU A 6 -5.58 12.58 20.18
C LEU A 6 -5.25 11.81 18.90
N THR A 7 -6.16 10.95 18.43
CA THR A 7 -5.97 10.21 17.17
C THR A 7 -5.94 11.14 15.96
N VAL A 8 -6.84 12.13 15.87
CA VAL A 8 -6.82 13.13 14.80
C VAL A 8 -5.55 13.97 14.84
N GLY A 9 -5.14 14.45 16.01
CA GLY A 9 -3.91 15.22 16.18
C GLY A 9 -2.63 14.47 15.78
N HIS A 10 -2.54 13.17 16.10
CA HIS A 10 -1.42 12.35 15.66
C HIS A 10 -1.38 12.15 14.14
N PHE A 11 -2.55 12.03 13.50
CA PHE A 11 -2.59 11.88 12.05
C PHE A 11 -2.24 13.17 11.32
N ASP A 12 -2.69 14.33 11.81
CA ASP A 12 -2.37 15.62 11.19
C ASP A 12 -0.86 15.92 11.30
N GLN A 13 -0.26 15.66 12.47
CA GLN A 13 1.20 15.76 12.66
C GLN A 13 1.98 14.81 11.74
N ALA A 14 1.52 13.56 11.60
CA ALA A 14 2.15 12.61 10.69
C ALA A 14 2.04 13.05 9.23
N GLU A 15 0.90 13.61 8.83
CA GLU A 15 0.70 14.12 7.48
C GLU A 15 1.64 15.28 7.18
N GLU A 16 1.73 16.28 8.07
CA GLU A 16 2.65 17.40 7.93
C GLU A 16 4.11 16.94 7.78
N LEU A 17 4.55 16.02 8.65
CA LEU A 17 5.90 15.45 8.59
C LEU A 17 6.16 14.77 7.23
N TYR A 18 5.25 13.93 6.75
CA TYR A 18 5.44 13.27 5.46
C TYR A 18 5.38 14.24 4.27
N GLN A 19 4.58 15.30 4.34
CA GLN A 19 4.57 16.34 3.31
C GLN A 19 5.88 17.13 3.30
N GLU A 20 6.47 17.40 4.45
CA GLU A 20 7.80 18.02 4.57
C GLU A 20 8.89 17.09 4.01
N LEU A 21 8.91 15.82 4.40
CA LEU A 21 9.82 14.81 3.85
C LEU A 21 9.69 14.70 2.34
N LEU A 22 8.47 14.85 1.80
CA LEU A 22 8.24 14.81 0.35
C LEU A 22 8.86 16.02 -0.36
N LYS A 23 8.79 17.21 0.23
CA LYS A 23 9.42 18.43 -0.29
C LYS A 23 10.95 18.34 -0.26
N ASN A 24 11.50 17.72 0.79
CA ASN A 24 12.93 17.60 1.02
C ASN A 24 13.52 16.29 0.44
N ALA A 25 12.72 15.46 -0.23
CA ALA A 25 13.15 14.18 -0.77
C ALA A 25 14.21 14.38 -1.87
N SER A 26 15.43 13.96 -1.56
CA SER A 26 16.60 14.12 -2.43
C SER A 26 16.72 13.00 -3.47
N THR A 27 16.04 11.88 -3.28
CA THR A 27 16.05 10.74 -4.21
C THR A 27 14.65 10.28 -4.60
N GLU A 28 14.53 9.61 -5.75
CA GLU A 28 13.26 8.98 -6.17
C GLU A 28 12.83 7.88 -5.19
N ASN A 29 13.79 7.19 -4.56
CA ASN A 29 13.52 6.16 -3.56
C ASN A 29 12.88 6.75 -2.30
N ASP A 30 13.45 7.83 -1.76
CA ASP A 30 12.89 8.51 -0.58
C ASP A 30 11.49 9.04 -0.88
N ARG A 31 11.32 9.65 -2.06
CA ARG A 31 10.01 10.14 -2.51
C ARG A 31 8.99 9.01 -2.61
N ALA A 32 9.39 7.85 -3.15
CA ALA A 32 8.54 6.68 -3.25
C ALA A 32 8.17 6.12 -1.88
N HIS A 33 9.12 6.08 -0.94
CA HIS A 33 8.87 5.67 0.44
C HIS A 33 7.89 6.63 1.13
N THR A 34 8.11 7.94 1.05
CA THR A 34 7.22 8.94 1.64
C THR A 34 5.80 8.87 1.08
N TYR A 35 5.64 8.67 -0.24
CA TYR A 35 4.31 8.42 -0.81
C TYR A 35 3.66 7.13 -0.31
N HIS A 36 4.45 6.08 -0.07
CA HIS A 36 3.94 4.83 0.50
C HIS A 36 3.40 5.08 1.93
N GLN A 37 4.12 5.85 2.74
CA GLN A 37 3.67 6.20 4.10
C GLN A 37 2.45 7.10 4.13
N LEU A 38 2.35 8.09 3.23
CA LEU A 38 1.11 8.89 3.08
C LEU A 38 -0.07 8.00 2.68
N GLY A 39 0.14 7.00 1.82
CA GLY A 39 -0.90 6.03 1.48
C GLY A 39 -1.38 5.23 2.69
N TYR A 40 -0.45 4.80 3.54
CA TYR A 40 -0.76 4.10 4.79
C TYR A 40 -1.57 4.99 5.74
N LEU A 41 -1.09 6.21 5.99
CA LEU A 41 -1.76 7.18 6.85
C LEU A 41 -3.20 7.47 6.40
N LYS A 42 -3.41 7.69 5.10
CA LYS A 42 -4.75 7.93 4.55
C LYS A 42 -5.67 6.71 4.68
N ASN A 43 -5.12 5.50 4.57
CA ASN A 43 -5.90 4.28 4.78
C ASN A 43 -6.36 4.16 6.25
N ASP A 44 -5.48 4.44 7.21
CA ASP A 44 -5.79 4.41 8.64
C ASP A 44 -6.79 5.52 9.03
N GLN A 45 -6.77 6.65 8.34
CA GLN A 45 -7.79 7.71 8.45
C GLN A 45 -9.14 7.36 7.77
N GLY A 46 -9.25 6.22 7.06
CA GLY A 46 -10.43 5.87 6.27
C GLY A 46 -10.59 6.65 4.96
N LYS A 47 -9.60 7.47 4.58
CA LYS A 47 -9.57 8.25 3.33
C LYS A 47 -9.07 7.39 2.16
N TYR A 48 -9.82 6.34 1.85
CA TYR A 48 -9.41 5.29 0.91
C TYR A 48 -9.04 5.80 -0.50
N PRO A 49 -9.78 6.75 -1.14
CA PRO A 49 -9.38 7.25 -2.46
C PRO A 49 -8.02 7.96 -2.46
N GLU A 50 -7.71 8.71 -1.40
CA GLU A 50 -6.41 9.36 -1.22
C GLU A 50 -5.30 8.32 -0.98
N ALA A 51 -5.57 7.29 -0.18
CA ALA A 51 -4.65 6.18 0.05
C ALA A 51 -4.24 5.50 -1.27
N VAL A 52 -5.22 5.16 -2.12
CA VAL A 52 -4.97 4.58 -3.44
C VAL A 52 -4.12 5.52 -4.30
N LYS A 53 -4.42 6.82 -4.30
CA LYS A 53 -3.67 7.82 -5.07
C LYS A 53 -2.19 7.84 -4.66
N PHE A 54 -1.90 7.86 -3.37
CA PHE A 54 -0.53 7.87 -2.86
C PHE A 54 0.20 6.56 -3.12
N TYR A 55 -0.44 5.41 -2.89
CA TYR A 55 0.14 4.12 -3.22
C TYR A 55 0.44 3.96 -4.72
N LYS A 56 -0.42 4.46 -5.61
CA LYS A 56 -0.15 4.46 -7.06
C LYS A 56 1.04 5.35 -7.44
N LYS A 57 1.21 6.51 -6.80
CA LYS A 57 2.40 7.35 -6.99
C LYS A 57 3.68 6.64 -6.54
N ALA A 58 3.66 6.02 -5.36
CA ALA A 58 4.77 5.22 -4.85
C ALA A 58 5.11 4.07 -5.81
N LEU A 59 4.09 3.31 -6.26
CA LEU A 59 4.28 2.21 -7.20
C LEU A 59 4.89 2.67 -8.53
N ALA A 60 4.43 3.80 -9.08
CA ALA A 60 4.96 4.34 -10.32
C ALA A 60 6.45 4.73 -10.20
N MET A 61 6.86 5.26 -9.05
CA MET A 61 8.27 5.57 -8.79
C MET A 61 9.12 4.33 -8.58
N LYS A 62 8.65 3.38 -7.73
CA LYS A 62 9.34 2.11 -7.50
C LYS A 62 9.59 1.34 -8.80
N ARG A 63 8.63 1.34 -9.73
CA ARG A 63 8.78 0.70 -11.05
C ARG A 63 9.88 1.31 -11.94
N LYS A 64 10.29 2.55 -11.69
CA LYS A 64 11.39 3.18 -12.44
C LYS A 64 12.76 2.80 -11.91
N ILE A 65 12.86 2.55 -10.59
CA ILE A 65 14.14 2.36 -9.90
C ILE A 65 14.42 0.93 -9.48
N LEU A 66 13.41 0.04 -9.50
CA LEU A 66 13.52 -1.35 -9.09
C LEU A 66 13.28 -2.32 -10.25
N PRO A 67 13.89 -3.52 -10.21
CA PRO A 67 13.52 -4.63 -11.07
C PRO A 67 12.02 -4.96 -10.99
N GLY A 68 11.43 -5.40 -12.10
CA GLY A 68 9.99 -5.67 -12.18
C GLY A 68 9.49 -6.81 -11.29
N ASP A 69 10.39 -7.66 -10.80
CA ASP A 69 10.15 -8.73 -9.85
C ASP A 69 10.50 -8.35 -8.42
N ASP A 70 10.84 -7.11 -8.11
CA ASP A 70 11.17 -6.70 -6.74
C ASP A 70 9.96 -6.87 -5.79
N ALA A 71 10.18 -7.52 -4.65
CA ALA A 71 9.13 -7.86 -3.69
C ALA A 71 8.43 -6.62 -3.08
N SER A 72 9.07 -5.46 -3.07
CA SER A 72 8.46 -4.21 -2.58
C SER A 72 7.37 -3.66 -3.53
N LEU A 73 7.42 -4.02 -4.81
CA LEU A 73 6.33 -3.77 -5.76
C LEU A 73 5.10 -4.57 -5.39
N ALA A 74 5.28 -5.83 -4.98
CA ALA A 74 4.21 -6.70 -4.53
C ALA A 74 3.54 -6.17 -3.26
N LEU A 75 4.33 -5.68 -2.29
CA LEU A 75 3.79 -5.06 -1.07
C LEU A 75 2.91 -3.86 -1.39
N THR A 76 3.34 -3.01 -2.33
CA THR A 76 2.56 -1.83 -2.74
C THR A 76 1.27 -2.25 -3.45
N HIS A 77 1.30 -3.28 -4.29
CA HIS A 77 0.11 -3.86 -4.90
C HIS A 77 -0.85 -4.44 -3.84
N ASN A 78 -0.34 -5.20 -2.87
CA ASN A 78 -1.13 -5.77 -1.79
C ASN A 78 -1.83 -4.68 -0.95
N ASN A 79 -1.13 -3.60 -0.63
CA ASN A 79 -1.72 -2.49 0.11
C ASN A 79 -2.84 -1.80 -0.68
N ILE A 80 -2.68 -1.59 -1.99
CA ILE A 80 -3.77 -1.07 -2.84
C ILE A 80 -4.96 -2.03 -2.84
N GLY A 81 -4.71 -3.34 -2.90
CA GLY A 81 -5.75 -4.36 -2.77
C GLY A 81 -6.49 -4.26 -1.43
N GLY A 82 -5.77 -4.15 -0.32
CA GLY A 82 -6.35 -3.96 1.02
C GLY A 82 -7.24 -2.72 1.11
N VAL A 83 -6.82 -1.61 0.51
CA VAL A 83 -7.65 -0.39 0.46
C VAL A 83 -8.95 -0.62 -0.32
N TYR A 84 -8.90 -1.33 -1.46
CA TYR A 84 -10.11 -1.68 -2.20
C TYR A 84 -11.00 -2.68 -1.45
N ASP A 85 -10.44 -3.60 -0.64
CA ASP A 85 -11.23 -4.50 0.21
C ASP A 85 -12.01 -3.69 1.25
N ASN A 86 -11.38 -2.68 1.86
CA ASN A 86 -12.04 -1.77 2.80
C ASN A 86 -13.18 -0.97 2.15
N MET A 87 -13.11 -0.73 0.83
CA MET A 87 -14.16 -0.08 0.05
C MET A 87 -15.26 -1.04 -0.45
N GLY A 88 -15.14 -2.36 -0.21
CA GLY A 88 -16.04 -3.37 -0.77
C GLY A 88 -15.83 -3.63 -2.27
N GLU A 89 -14.74 -3.13 -2.85
CA GLU A 89 -14.43 -3.19 -4.28
C GLU A 89 -13.68 -4.49 -4.63
N TYR A 90 -14.30 -5.63 -4.34
CA TYR A 90 -13.66 -6.95 -4.33
C TYR A 90 -13.03 -7.36 -5.67
N SER A 91 -13.61 -6.98 -6.80
CA SER A 91 -13.03 -7.22 -8.13
C SER A 91 -11.70 -6.48 -8.32
N LYS A 92 -11.61 -5.24 -7.81
CA LYS A 92 -10.36 -4.48 -7.84
C LYS A 92 -9.37 -5.08 -6.86
N THR A 93 -9.80 -5.43 -5.65
CA THR A 93 -8.96 -6.13 -4.68
C THR A 93 -8.29 -7.34 -5.29
N LEU A 94 -9.07 -8.25 -5.89
CA LEU A 94 -8.58 -9.47 -6.52
C LEU A 94 -7.50 -9.16 -7.58
N SER A 95 -7.76 -8.20 -8.47
CA SER A 95 -6.79 -7.79 -9.49
C SER A 95 -5.45 -7.33 -8.92
N TYR A 96 -5.47 -6.61 -7.78
CA TYR A 96 -4.25 -6.11 -7.15
C TYR A 96 -3.50 -7.20 -6.37
N VAL A 97 -4.20 -8.07 -5.62
CA VAL A 97 -3.55 -9.15 -4.87
C VAL A 97 -3.00 -10.25 -5.80
N GLU A 98 -3.60 -10.49 -6.96
CA GLU A 98 -3.05 -11.40 -7.97
C GLU A 98 -1.75 -10.86 -8.59
N LYS A 99 -1.68 -9.55 -8.86
CA LYS A 99 -0.42 -8.90 -9.29
C LYS A 99 0.66 -9.03 -8.22
N ALA A 100 0.32 -8.83 -6.95
CA ALA A 100 1.25 -9.03 -5.85
C ALA A 100 1.76 -10.47 -5.78
N LEU A 101 0.86 -11.46 -5.89
CA LEU A 101 1.23 -12.87 -5.86
C LEU A 101 2.17 -13.27 -7.00
N ASN A 102 1.92 -12.78 -8.21
CA ASN A 102 2.77 -13.06 -9.37
C ASN A 102 4.20 -12.54 -9.18
N ILE A 103 4.36 -11.35 -8.61
CA ILE A 103 5.68 -10.78 -8.30
C ILE A 103 6.37 -11.63 -7.23
N LEU A 104 5.70 -11.89 -6.09
CA LEU A 104 6.30 -12.64 -4.98
C LEU A 104 6.74 -14.04 -5.39
N ARG A 105 6.01 -14.72 -6.27
CA ARG A 105 6.39 -16.05 -6.78
C ARG A 105 7.68 -16.04 -7.61
N LYS A 106 8.05 -14.89 -8.18
CA LYS A 106 9.29 -14.73 -8.95
C LYS A 106 10.47 -14.36 -8.06
N SER A 107 10.25 -13.53 -7.04
CA SER A 107 11.33 -13.03 -6.18
C SER A 107 11.59 -13.84 -4.92
N LEU A 108 10.64 -14.63 -4.43
CA LEU A 108 10.74 -15.28 -3.12
C LEU A 108 10.47 -16.80 -3.19
N PRO A 109 11.06 -17.58 -2.27
CA PRO A 109 10.73 -18.99 -2.10
C PRO A 109 9.23 -19.18 -1.82
N SER A 110 8.66 -20.29 -2.30
CA SER A 110 7.22 -20.60 -2.15
C SER A 110 6.75 -20.68 -0.69
N THR A 111 7.66 -20.92 0.25
CA THR A 111 7.41 -20.98 1.70
C THR A 111 7.35 -19.60 2.37
N HIS A 112 7.65 -18.51 1.65
CA HIS A 112 7.74 -17.19 2.23
C HIS A 112 6.40 -16.71 2.81
N PRO A 113 6.35 -16.20 4.06
CA PRO A 113 5.10 -15.81 4.73
C PRO A 113 4.23 -14.82 3.95
N HIS A 114 4.85 -13.90 3.20
CA HIS A 114 4.11 -12.95 2.37
C HIS A 114 3.27 -13.62 1.27
N ILE A 115 3.76 -14.70 0.65
CA ILE A 115 2.98 -15.46 -0.33
C ILE A 115 1.73 -16.03 0.33
N LYS A 116 1.89 -16.62 1.52
CA LYS A 116 0.77 -17.17 2.29
C LYS A 116 -0.25 -16.09 2.66
N SER A 117 0.21 -14.91 3.10
CA SER A 117 -0.65 -13.77 3.41
C SER A 117 -1.48 -13.33 2.21
N VAL A 118 -0.85 -13.13 1.04
CA VAL A 118 -1.55 -12.75 -0.20
C VAL A 118 -2.54 -13.82 -0.65
N MET A 119 -2.19 -15.11 -0.55
CA MET A 119 -3.12 -16.20 -0.87
C MET A 119 -4.33 -16.23 0.06
N ASN A 120 -4.14 -15.98 1.36
CA ASN A 120 -5.24 -15.88 2.31
C ASN A 120 -6.18 -14.71 1.93
N SER A 121 -5.62 -13.56 1.56
CA SER A 121 -6.41 -12.43 1.05
C SER A 121 -7.20 -12.79 -0.21
N ILE A 122 -6.60 -13.51 -1.17
CA ILE A 122 -7.30 -13.97 -2.38
C ILE A 122 -8.48 -14.89 -2.01
N VAL A 123 -8.26 -15.87 -1.13
CA VAL A 123 -9.33 -16.79 -0.69
C VAL A 123 -10.45 -16.03 0.02
N ALA A 124 -10.11 -15.07 0.88
CA ALA A 124 -11.09 -14.25 1.59
C ALA A 124 -11.93 -13.40 0.63
N VAL A 125 -11.29 -12.72 -0.33
CA VAL A 125 -11.95 -11.85 -1.31
C VAL A 125 -12.85 -12.65 -2.24
N LYS A 126 -12.42 -13.84 -2.67
CA LYS A 126 -13.24 -14.73 -3.51
C LYS A 126 -14.53 -15.20 -2.84
N LYS A 127 -14.60 -15.22 -1.50
CA LYS A 127 -15.84 -15.54 -0.78
C LYS A 127 -16.83 -14.37 -0.72
N LYS A 128 -16.37 -13.16 -1.04
CA LYS A 128 -17.17 -11.93 -1.02
C LYS A 128 -17.61 -11.47 -2.42
N LEU A 129 -17.16 -12.15 -3.48
CA LEU A 129 -17.59 -11.97 -4.87
C LEU A 129 -18.88 -12.76 -5.13
#